data_AF-W0AI42-F1
#
_entry.id   AF-W0AI42-F1
#
_cell.length_a   1.000
_cell.length_b   1.000
_cell.length_c   1.000
_cell.angle_alpha   90.00
_cell.angle_beta   90.00
_cell.angle_gamma   90.00
#
_symmetry.space_group_name_H-M   'P 1'
#
loop_
_entity.id
_entity.type
_entity.pdbx_description
1 polymer ?
#
loop_
_entity_poly.entity_id
_entity_poly.type
_entity_poly.pdbx_seq_one_letter_code
_entity_poly.pdbx_strand_id
1 'polypeptide(L)' 'MSIPTSRTETETLDRMSRLGITRVPADQFHYKGFRYTRLADAVAQAERDAALSPPTFDK' A
#
# COMPACT_ATOMS: atom_id res chain seq x y z
N MET A 1 -12.03 4.40 10.28
CA MET A 1 -11.25 4.69 11.50
C MET A 1 -10.27 3.55 11.73
N SER A 2 -8.96 3.80 11.64
CA SER A 2 -7.93 2.79 11.95
C SER A 2 -7.47 2.99 13.39
N ILE A 3 -7.68 1.97 14.21
CA ILE A 3 -7.28 1.91 15.61
C ILE A 3 -5.76 1.64 15.63
N PRO A 4 -4.91 2.46 16.27
CA PRO A 4 -3.47 2.19 16.33
C PRO A 4 -3.21 1.00 17.26
N THR A 5 -2.92 -0.16 16.69
CA THR A 5 -2.78 -1.44 17.41
C THR A 5 -1.43 -1.62 18.10
N SER A 6 -0.67 -0.56 18.40
CA SER A 6 0.62 -0.71 19.08
C SER A 6 0.96 0.51 19.93
N ARG A 7 1.19 0.28 21.22
CA ARG A 7 1.67 1.27 22.20
C ARG A 7 2.88 2.06 21.69
N THR A 8 3.73 1.40 20.92
CA THR A 8 4.90 1.98 20.24
C THR A 8 4.59 2.95 19.12
N GLU A 9 3.45 2.83 18.42
CA GLU A 9 3.10 3.77 17.34
C GLU A 9 2.62 5.12 17.92
N THR A 10 1.89 5.11 19.04
CA THR A 10 1.52 6.35 19.75
C THR A 10 2.74 7.10 20.28
N GLU A 11 3.70 6.40 20.89
CA GLU A 11 4.96 6.99 21.35
C GLU A 11 5.82 7.52 20.19
N THR A 12 5.79 6.83 19.05
CA THR A 12 6.48 7.27 17.84
C THR A 12 5.83 8.52 17.25
N LEU A 13 4.50 8.58 17.18
CA LEU A 13 3.76 9.74 16.66
C LEU A 13 3.92 10.99 17.55
N ASP A 14 3.94 10.83 18.88
CA ASP A 14 4.21 11.93 19.82
C ASP A 14 5.64 12.48 19.65
N ARG A 15 6.64 11.60 19.52
CA ARG A 15 8.02 12.01 19.22
C ARG A 15 8.13 12.71 17.86
N MET A 16 7.50 12.16 16.82
CA MET A 16 7.48 12.77 15.49
C MET A 16 6.87 14.18 15.54
N SER A 17 5.76 14.36 16.27
CA SER A 17 5.09 15.66 16.42
C SER A 17 5.96 16.69 17.15
N ARG A 18 6.62 16.29 18.24
CA ARG A 18 7.52 17.17 19.01
C ARG A 18 8.76 17.60 18.22
N LEU A 19 9.21 16.74 17.32
CA LEU A 19 10.38 16.95 16.48
C LEU A 19 10.05 17.61 15.12
N GLY A 20 8.77 17.91 14.86
CA GLY A 20 8.34 18.48 13.57
C GLY A 20 8.46 17.51 12.38
N ILE A 21 8.57 16.21 12.64
CA ILE A 21 8.73 15.18 11.62
C ILE A 21 7.37 14.86 11.02
N THR A 22 7.21 15.16 9.73
CA THR A 22 6.02 14.76 8.96
C THR A 22 6.26 13.40 8.33
N ARG A 23 5.42 12.41 8.65
CA ARG A 23 5.47 11.08 8.01
C ARG A 23 4.99 11.21 6.57
N VAL A 24 5.91 11.20 5.61
CA VAL A 24 5.57 11.08 4.19
C VAL A 24 5.39 9.60 3.88
N PRO A 25 4.23 9.17 3.33
CA PRO A 25 4.06 7.79 2.91
C PRO A 25 5.02 7.50 1.75
N ALA A 26 6.06 6.74 2.02
CA ALA A 26 6.91 6.16 0.99
C ALA A 26 6.07 5.16 0.19
N ASP A 27 5.73 5.55 -1.04
CA ASP A 27 5.19 4.76 -2.15
C ASP A 27 4.18 3.64 -1.79
N GLN A 28 2.90 3.97 -1.87
CA GLN A 28 1.82 2.99 -1.79
C GLN A 28 1.29 2.70 -3.19
N PHE A 29 1.50 1.48 -3.67
CA PHE A 29 1.02 1.04 -4.98
C PHE A 29 -0.35 0.39 -4.80
N HIS A 30 -1.33 0.80 -5.61
CA HIS A 30 -2.68 0.24 -5.55
C HIS A 30 -2.98 -0.48 -6.86
N TYR A 31 -3.43 -1.73 -6.77
CA TYR A 31 -3.90 -2.50 -7.92
C TYR A 31 -5.29 -3.08 -7.63
N LYS A 32 -6.28 -2.66 -8.44
CA LYS A 32 -7.73 -2.93 -8.29
C LYS A 32 -8.32 -2.50 -6.94
N GLY A 33 -8.00 -3.22 -5.88
CA GLY A 33 -8.39 -2.93 -4.49
C GLY A 33 -7.34 -3.32 -3.46
N PHE A 34 -6.18 -3.82 -3.91
CA PHE A 34 -5.08 -4.26 -3.07
C PHE A 34 -4.01 -3.18 -3.00
N ARG A 35 -3.47 -2.97 -1.80
CA ARG A 35 -2.41 -2.01 -1.53
C ARG A 35 -1.10 -2.76 -1.31
N TYR A 36 -0.07 -2.35 -2.02
CA TYR A 36 1.27 -2.90 -1.99
C TYR A 36 2.23 -1.85 -1.48
N THR A 37 3.21 -2.30 -0.70
CA THR A 37 4.33 -1.49 -0.20
C THR A 37 5.54 -1.54 -1.13
N ARG A 38 5.48 -2.37 -2.19
CA ARG A 38 6.53 -2.57 -3.18
C ARG A 38 5.93 -2.58 -4.58
N LEU A 39 6.53 -1.84 -5.51
CA LEU A 39 6.09 -1.78 -6.90
C LEU A 39 6.13 -3.16 -7.56
N ALA A 40 7.18 -3.94 -7.30
CA ALA A 40 7.36 -5.27 -7.89
C ALA A 40 6.20 -6.22 -7.59
N ASP A 41 5.66 -6.18 -6.36
CA ASP A 41 4.52 -7.02 -5.98
C ASP A 41 3.21 -6.57 -6.67
N ALA A 42 3.01 -5.25 -6.82
CA ALA A 42 1.86 -4.70 -7.53
C ALA A 42 1.91 -5.06 -9.03
N VAL A 43 3.09 -4.96 -9.65
CA VAL A 43 3.31 -5.31 -11.06
C VAL A 43 3.13 -6.81 -11.28
N ALA A 44 3.74 -7.65 -10.45
CA ALA A 44 3.57 -9.11 -10.55
C ALA A 44 2.10 -9.53 -10.43
N GLN A 45 1.32 -8.87 -9.56
CA GLN A 45 -0.12 -9.13 -9.49
C GLN A 45 -0.85 -8.69 -10.75
N ALA A 46 -0.52 -7.52 -11.31
CA ALA A 46 -1.11 -7.03 -12.54
C ALA A 46 -0.83 -7.95 -13.74
N GLU A 47 0.40 -8.44 -13.85
CA GLU A 47 0.78 -9.41 -14.89
C GLU A 47 0.06 -10.74 -14.73
N ARG A 48 -0.04 -11.26 -13.49
CA ARG A 48 -0.81 -12.48 -13.22
C ARG A 48 -2.27 -12.33 -13.58
N ASP A 49 -2.88 -11.21 -13.23
CA ASP A 49 -4.28 -10.93 -13.55
C ASP A 49 -4.50 -10.82 -15.08
N ALA A 50 -3.58 -10.16 -15.79
CA ALA A 50 -3.59 -10.09 -17.25
C ALA A 50 -3.41 -11.46 -17.91
N ALA A 51 -2.65 -12.37 -17.30
CA ALA A 51 -2.49 -13.75 -17.78
C ALA A 51 -3.70 -14.65 -17.45
N LEU A 52 -4.40 -14.38 -16.34
CA LEU A 52 -5.55 -15.15 -15.88
C LEU A 52 -6.88 -14.68 -16.49
N SER A 53 -6.95 -13.42 -16.94
CA SER A 53 -8.02 -12.92 -17.77
C SER A 53 -7.56 -13.02 -19.24
N PRO A 54 -7.78 -14.15 -19.93
CA PRO A 54 -7.55 -14.20 -21.37
C PRO A 54 -8.30 -13.03 -22.02
N PRO A 55 -7.76 -12.41 -23.08
CA PRO A 55 -8.51 -11.38 -23.79
C PRO A 55 -9.81 -12.02 -24.23
N THR A 56 -10.93 -11.58 -23.65
CA THR A 56 -12.24 -11.88 -24.18
C THR A 56 -12.27 -11.25 -25.57
N PHE A 57 -11.96 -12.04 -26.58
CA PHE A 57 -12.29 -11.71 -27.96
C PHE A 57 -13.81 -11.79 -28.04
N ASP A 58 -14.47 -10.71 -27.62
CA ASP A 58 -15.89 -10.48 -27.88
C ASP A 58 -16.06 -10.43 -29.41
N LYS A 59 -16.91 -11.31 -29.94
CA LYS A 59 -17.11 -11.57 -31.37
C LYS A 59 -18.34 -10.84 -31.89
#